data_AF-A0A917LD19-F1
#
_entry.id   AF-A0A917LD19-F1
#
_cell.length_a   1.000
_cell.length_b   1.000
_cell.length_c   1.000
_cell.angle_alpha   90.00
_cell.angle_beta   90.00
_cell.angle_gamma   90.00
#
_symmetry.space_group_name_H-M   'P 1'
#
loop_
_entity.id
_entity.type
_entity.pdbx_description
1 polymer ?
#
loop_
_entity_poly.entity_id
_entity_poly.type
_entity_poly.pdbx_seq_one_letter_code
_entity_poly.pdbx_strand_id
1 'polypeptide(L)' 'MPLYVFTDWIKPGTVILEAGYNEGNIGEVDFEACCINASSITPVPAGVCPVTIATLLKHTVEAAEK' A
#
# COMPACT_ATOMS: atom_id res chain seq x y z
N MET A 1 4.34 0.84 17.36
CA MET A 1 2.90 0.49 17.36
C MET A 1 2.42 0.77 15.94
N PRO A 2 2.37 -0.24 15.05
CA PRO A 2 1.81 -0.07 13.71
C PRO A 2 0.30 0.19 13.80
N LEU A 3 -0.36 0.49 12.67
CA LEU A 3 -1.80 0.87 12.56
C LEU A 3 -2.11 2.34 12.92
N TYR A 4 -1.57 3.28 12.12
CA TYR A 4 -1.79 4.73 12.30
C TYR A 4 -3.07 5.26 11.63
N VAL A 5 -3.69 4.46 10.75
CA VAL A 5 -4.92 4.82 10.04
C VAL A 5 -6.10 4.06 10.65
N PHE A 6 -7.04 4.79 11.23
CA PHE A 6 -8.23 4.22 11.87
C PHE A 6 -9.40 4.11 10.90
N THR A 7 -10.22 3.07 11.07
CA THR A 7 -11.37 2.76 10.20
C THR A 7 -12.38 3.90 10.09
N ASP A 8 -12.59 4.66 11.17
CA ASP A 8 -13.54 5.79 11.19
C ASP A 8 -13.15 6.94 10.26
N TRP A 9 -11.90 6.95 9.76
CA TRP A 9 -11.43 7.94 8.80
C TRP A 9 -11.79 7.56 7.36
N ILE A 10 -12.15 6.30 7.13
CA ILE A 10 -12.38 5.74 5.79
C ILE A 10 -13.84 5.92 5.38
N LYS A 11 -14.05 6.76 4.36
CA LYS A 11 -15.37 6.94 3.77
C LYS A 11 -15.78 5.69 2.96
N PRO A 12 -17.08 5.35 2.88
CA PRO A 12 -17.55 4.28 2.01
C PRO A 12 -17.09 4.49 0.55
N GLY A 13 -16.53 3.46 -0.06
CA GLY A 13 -16.03 3.49 -1.42
C GLY A 13 -14.62 4.08 -1.58
N THR A 14 -13.88 4.28 -0.49
CA THR A 14 -12.49 4.77 -0.55
C THR A 14 -11.56 3.73 -1.16
N VAL A 15 -10.64 4.15 -2.02
CA VAL A 15 -9.49 3.34 -2.45
C VAL A 15 -8.30 3.67 -1.53
N ILE A 16 -7.73 2.65 -0.90
CA ILE A 16 -6.60 2.79 0.01
C ILE A 16 -5.34 2.22 -0.66
N LEU A 17 -4.33 3.08 -0.81
CA LEU A 17 -2.98 2.69 -1.25
C LEU A 17 -2.05 2.74 -0.03
N GLU A 18 -1.71 1.57 0.47
CA GLU A 18 -0.87 1.35 1.64
C GLU A 18 0.60 1.25 1.23
N ALA A 19 1.39 2.27 1.57
CA ALA A 19 2.82 2.30 1.32
C ALA A 19 3.66 2.02 2.58
N GLY A 20 3.02 1.93 3.75
CA GLY A 20 3.69 1.68 5.02
C GLY A 20 4.21 0.25 5.14
N TYR A 21 5.36 0.10 5.82
CA TYR A 21 5.95 -1.21 6.10
C TYR A 21 6.70 -1.20 7.42
N ASN A 22 6.28 -2.08 8.33
CA ASN A 22 6.86 -2.22 9.67
C ASN A 22 7.43 -3.63 9.86
N GLU A 23 8.27 -3.82 10.89
CA GLU A 23 8.75 -5.14 11.31
C GLU A 23 7.58 -6.12 11.48
N GLY A 24 7.79 -7.37 11.03
CA GLY A 24 6.74 -8.40 11.00
C GLY A 24 5.84 -8.34 9.77
N ASN A 25 6.18 -7.55 8.74
CA ASN A 25 5.42 -7.39 7.50
C ASN A 25 4.04 -6.74 7.73
N ILE A 26 3.99 -5.71 8.58
CA ILE A 26 2.74 -5.06 9.02
C ILE A 26 2.62 -3.68 8.35
N GLY A 27 1.45 -3.39 7.76
CA GLY A 27 1.10 -2.09 7.19
C GLY A 27 0.73 -1.02 8.24
N GLU A 28 0.37 0.18 7.79
CA GLU A 28 -0.09 1.27 8.67
C GLU A 28 -1.62 1.35 8.78
N VAL A 29 -2.36 0.60 7.98
CA VAL A 29 -3.82 0.49 8.01
C VAL A 29 -4.20 -0.89 8.54
N ASP A 30 -5.23 -0.94 9.37
CA ASP A 30 -5.90 -2.20 9.71
C ASP A 30 -6.67 -2.69 8.48
N PHE A 31 -6.08 -3.65 7.78
CA PHE A 31 -6.63 -4.16 6.51
C PHE A 31 -8.03 -4.72 6.69
N GLU A 32 -8.25 -5.55 7.71
CA GLU A 32 -9.53 -6.22 7.92
C GLU A 32 -10.62 -5.22 8.27
N ALA A 33 -10.33 -4.29 9.19
CA ALA A 33 -11.31 -3.30 9.62
C ALA A 33 -11.62 -2.29 8.50
N CYS A 34 -10.61 -1.83 7.75
CA CYS A 34 -10.80 -0.84 6.69
C CYS A 34 -11.40 -1.42 5.39
N CYS A 35 -11.24 -2.72 5.13
CA CYS A 35 -11.86 -3.42 4.01
C CYS A 35 -13.40 -3.31 4.00
N ILE A 36 -14.02 -3.11 5.16
CA ILE A 36 -15.49 -3.04 5.28
C ILE A 36 -16.03 -1.80 4.55
N ASN A 37 -15.33 -0.66 4.63
CA ASN A 37 -15.76 0.60 4.02
C ASN A 37 -15.04 0.88 2.69
N ALA A 38 -13.81 0.41 2.52
CA ALA A 38 -13.03 0.64 1.33
C ALA A 38 -13.59 -0.13 0.12
N SER A 39 -13.56 0.46 -1.07
CA SER A 39 -13.84 -0.28 -2.32
C SER A 39 -12.67 -1.16 -2.73
N SER A 40 -11.45 -0.77 -2.37
CA SER A 40 -10.22 -1.51 -2.64
C SER A 40 -9.13 -1.06 -1.68
N ILE A 41 -8.26 -1.98 -1.30
CA ILE A 41 -7.10 -1.72 -0.45
C ILE A 41 -5.93 -2.60 -0.90
N THR A 42 -4.72 -2.03 -0.97
CA THR A 42 -3.52 -2.81 -1.29
C THR A 42 -3.02 -3.54 -0.04
N PRO A 43 -2.69 -4.84 -0.12
CA PRO A 43 -2.22 -5.59 1.04
C PRO A 43 -0.78 -5.21 1.41
N VAL A 44 -0.43 -5.39 2.68
CA VAL A 44 0.96 -5.47 3.14
C VAL A 44 1.15 -6.83 3.79
N PRO A 45 2.12 -7.64 3.31
CA PRO A 45 3.00 -7.41 2.17
C PRO A 45 2.30 -7.55 0.80
N ALA A 46 3.05 -7.33 -0.30
CA ALA A 46 2.67 -7.56 -1.70
C ALA A 46 1.85 -6.49 -2.46
N GLY A 47 1.48 -5.38 -1.82
CA GLY A 47 0.81 -4.25 -2.48
C GLY A 47 1.77 -3.32 -3.22
N VAL A 48 2.14 -2.19 -2.61
CA VAL A 48 2.91 -1.12 -3.27
C VAL A 48 4.37 -1.52 -3.54
N CYS A 49 5.00 -2.32 -2.65
CA CYS A 49 6.44 -2.59 -2.72
C CYS A 49 6.90 -3.28 -4.02
N PRO A 50 6.26 -4.35 -4.54
CA PRO A 50 6.64 -4.94 -5.83
C PRO A 50 6.54 -3.96 -7.00
N VAL A 51 5.54 -3.06 -6.98
CA VAL A 51 5.36 -2.03 -8.00
C VAL A 51 6.48 -0.99 -7.94
N THR A 52 6.93 -0.61 -6.74
CA THR A 52 8.08 0.29 -6.54
C THR A 52 9.35 -0.28 -7.17
N ILE A 53 9.65 -1.56 -6.94
CA ILE A 53 10.82 -2.23 -7.53
C ILE A 53 10.71 -2.26 -9.05
N ALA A 54 9.57 -2.70 -9.59
CA ALA A 54 9.35 -2.74 -11.03
C ALA A 54 9.47 -1.35 -11.68
N THR A 55 8.97 -0.31 -11.02
CA THR A 55 9.04 1.08 -11.50
C THR A 55 10.47 1.61 -11.51
N LEU A 56 11.26 1.31 -10.48
CA LEU A 56 12.69 1.65 -10.46
C LEU A 56 13.43 0.99 -11.62
N LEU A 57 13.19 -0.31 -11.85
CA LEU A 57 13.82 -1.04 -12.96
C LEU A 57 13.40 -0.48 -14.31
N LYS A 58 12.11 -0.15 -14.49
CA LYS A 58 11.61 0.50 -15.69
C LYS A 58 12.36 1.81 -15.97
N HIS A 59 12.45 2.70 -14.98
CA HIS A 59 13.18 3.97 -15.16
C HIS A 59 14.68 3.75 -15.40
N THR A 60 15.28 2.71 -14.82
CA THR A 60 16.68 2.34 -15.07
C THR A 60 16.90 1.92 -16.52
N VAL A 61 16.01 1.09 -17.08
CA VAL A 61 16.07 0.70 -18.50
C VAL A 61 15.87 1.90 -19.41
N GLU A 62 14.84 2.71 -19.16
CA GLU A 62 14.56 3.92 -19.95
C GLU A 62 15.73 4.92 -19.93
N ALA A 63 16.50 4.98 -18.84
CA ALA A 63 17.69 5.82 -18.72
C ALA A 63 18.91 5.24 -19.47
N ALA A 64 19.01 3.92 -19.60
CA ALA A 64 20.10 3.26 -20.33
C ALA A 64 19.86 3.23 -21.85
N GLU A 65 18.61 3.29 -22.30
CA GLU A 65 18.23 3.31 -23.71
C GLU A 65 18.27 4.72 -24.35
N LYS A 66 18.36 5.78 -23.54
CA LYS A 66 18.48 7.19 -23.98
C LYS A 66 19.93 7.62 -24.09
#